data_AF-A0A7V9V318-F1
#
_entry.id   AF-A0A7V9V318-F1
#
_cell.length_a   1.000
_cell.length_b   1.000
_cell.length_c   1.000
_cell.angle_alpha   90.00
_cell.angle_beta   90.00
_cell.angle_gamma   90.00
#
_symmetry.space_group_name_H-M   'P 1'
#
loop_
_entity.id
_entity.type
_entity.pdbx_description
1 polymer ?
#
loop_
_entity_poly.entity_id
_entity_poly.type
_entity_poly.pdbx_seq_one_letter_code
_entity_poly.pdbx_strand_id
1 'polypeptide(L)'
;PVLAAQFGFLPGTLWILIGATLGGGVHDMIVLFSSIRRRGKTLGQMVKEEIGAGVGALALISVLLIMIMIMAVLALVVVQALAKSPWGVFTIATTIPVALIMGIGLRSGRIGVIWVTAFGLAGLAFGVWGGQFLSHFPVVQSWFMRDEKWLAWALMIYGFAASALPVWLLLTPRDYLSTFLKLGTVAALGVAVIALRPTLLMPSISRFVDGSGPVFAGPVFPFVCITIACGAVSGFHSLIASGTTPKMVERERRIRDVGYGAMVTEMMVALMAMIAACVLEPGEYFAINTKGAPAEVVARITAAGFPVSEAGMQQLATNLGEGTMFGRAGGAPTFAVGMAHMFSRVSANPTALALWYHFAIMFEALFILTTLDAGTRVGRFLLQDLLGNVWRPLGNTRSLWANLLSSSLLVAAWGWFLYQGVLDPLGGINSLWPLFGLANQLLSVIALCLGTTVLIKMGKVRYVFVTVVPLCFMCAVTFSAGYMKIFSPDPKLGFLSGADQLMRAAAAAPGPGTGSLVRQAGVWRFDALVAGAFLALVALILGGCALQWWRLLRGTQPIVLHESEFVRVAAAGTGAG
;
A
#
# COMPACT_ATOMS: atom_id res chain seq x y z
N PRO A 1 10.18 1.68 -1.62
CA PRO A 1 11.44 2.15 -2.25
C PRO A 1 12.33 2.94 -1.29
N VAL A 2 11.80 4.02 -0.72
CA VAL A 2 12.54 4.96 0.13
C VAL A 2 13.25 4.26 1.28
N LEU A 3 12.54 3.48 2.11
CA LEU A 3 13.15 2.76 3.24
C LEU A 3 14.23 1.76 2.80
N ALA A 4 14.08 1.17 1.62
CA ALA A 4 15.04 0.20 1.08
C ALA A 4 16.34 0.86 0.59
N ALA A 5 16.39 2.19 0.45
CA ALA A 5 17.62 2.94 0.16
C ALA A 5 18.68 2.75 1.27
N GLN A 6 18.29 2.24 2.45
CA GLN A 6 19.24 1.76 3.46
C GLN A 6 20.28 0.81 2.87
N PHE A 7 19.93 -0.04 1.91
CA PHE A 7 20.86 -1.00 1.28
C PHE A 7 21.73 -0.38 0.19
N GLY A 8 21.62 0.93 -0.04
CA GLY A 8 22.10 1.59 -1.24
C GLY A 8 21.04 1.64 -2.35
N PHE A 9 21.30 2.38 -3.42
CA PHE A 9 20.31 2.55 -4.50
C PHE A 9 20.19 1.32 -5.42
N LEU A 10 21.24 0.50 -5.56
CA LEU A 10 21.30 -0.55 -6.57
C LEU A 10 20.34 -1.73 -6.30
N PRO A 11 20.31 -2.35 -5.10
CA PRO A 11 19.46 -3.52 -4.86
C PRO A 11 17.97 -3.20 -5.05
N GLY A 12 17.53 -2.05 -4.53
CA GLY A 12 16.15 -1.60 -4.66
C GLY A 12 15.80 -1.27 -6.12
N THR A 13 16.69 -0.61 -6.86
CA THR A 13 16.48 -0.29 -8.28
C THR A 13 16.34 -1.55 -9.14
N LEU A 14 17.21 -2.55 -8.93
CA LEU A 14 17.13 -3.82 -9.65
C LEU A 14 15.82 -4.54 -9.37
N TRP A 15 15.40 -4.59 -8.10
CA TRP A 15 14.13 -5.22 -7.74
C TRP A 15 12.92 -4.46 -8.31
N ILE A 16 12.93 -3.12 -8.33
CA ILE A 16 11.87 -2.34 -8.97
C ILE A 16 11.75 -2.72 -10.45
N LEU A 17 12.87 -2.73 -11.20
CA LEU A 17 12.87 -3.02 -12.63
C LEU A 17 12.47 -4.48 -12.94
N ILE A 18 13.11 -5.43 -12.28
CA ILE A 18 12.90 -6.87 -12.53
C ILE A 18 11.55 -7.32 -11.97
N GLY A 19 11.23 -6.93 -10.73
CA GLY A 19 9.99 -7.29 -10.06
C GLY A 19 8.77 -6.76 -10.79
N ALA A 20 8.76 -5.48 -11.17
CA ALA A 20 7.62 -4.89 -11.88
C ALA A 20 7.38 -5.52 -13.26
N THR A 21 8.44 -5.79 -14.02
CA THR A 21 8.31 -6.29 -15.40
C THR A 21 8.00 -7.79 -15.46
N LEU A 22 8.65 -8.61 -14.62
CA LEU A 22 8.54 -10.06 -14.68
C LEU A 22 7.49 -10.65 -13.72
N GLY A 23 7.19 -9.95 -12.62
CA GLY A 23 6.22 -10.39 -11.61
C GLY A 23 4.97 -9.51 -11.57
N GLY A 24 5.15 -8.22 -11.28
CA GLY A 24 4.09 -7.24 -11.07
C GLY A 24 3.12 -7.17 -12.24
N GLY A 25 3.60 -6.77 -13.42
CA GLY A 25 2.74 -6.57 -14.60
C GLY A 25 2.12 -7.88 -15.08
N VAL A 26 2.83 -9.00 -14.91
CA VAL A 26 2.33 -10.34 -15.26
C VAL A 26 1.13 -10.71 -14.39
N HIS A 27 1.27 -10.65 -13.07
CA HIS A 27 0.20 -11.08 -12.18
C HIS A 27 -1.01 -10.14 -12.24
N ASP A 28 -0.79 -8.83 -12.36
CA ASP A 28 -1.86 -7.82 -12.51
C ASP A 28 -2.68 -8.06 -13.79
N MET A 29 -1.99 -8.28 -14.91
CA MET A 29 -2.63 -8.54 -16.19
C MET A 29 -3.42 -9.85 -16.18
N ILE A 30 -2.84 -10.93 -15.66
CA ILE A 30 -3.48 -12.26 -15.67
C ILE A 30 -4.69 -12.31 -14.74
N VAL A 31 -4.61 -11.67 -13.56
CA VAL A 31 -5.74 -11.61 -12.64
C VAL A 31 -6.85 -10.75 -13.20
N LEU A 32 -6.53 -9.60 -13.81
CA LEU A 32 -7.52 -8.74 -14.47
C LEU A 32 -8.22 -9.47 -15.61
N PHE A 33 -7.46 -10.12 -16.47
CA PHE A 33 -7.98 -10.97 -17.53
C PHE A 33 -8.92 -12.05 -17.00
N SER A 34 -8.46 -12.78 -15.97
CA SER A 34 -9.23 -13.88 -15.38
C SER A 34 -10.54 -13.38 -14.76
N SER A 35 -10.52 -12.21 -14.13
CA SER A 35 -11.68 -11.62 -13.47
C SER A 35 -12.70 -11.06 -14.46
N ILE A 36 -12.26 -10.39 -15.54
CA ILE A 36 -13.16 -9.88 -16.60
C ILE A 36 -14.01 -11.01 -17.18
N ARG A 37 -13.37 -12.14 -17.51
CA ARG A 37 -14.05 -13.34 -18.03
C ARG A 37 -14.87 -14.10 -17.00
N ARG A 38 -14.92 -13.63 -15.76
CA ARG A 38 -15.67 -14.23 -14.64
C ARG A 38 -16.59 -13.22 -13.99
N ARG A 39 -17.12 -12.26 -14.77
CA ARG A 39 -18.05 -11.20 -14.32
C ARG A 39 -17.50 -10.33 -13.18
N GLY A 40 -16.19 -10.13 -13.13
CA GLY A 40 -15.53 -9.32 -12.11
C GLY A 40 -15.56 -9.93 -10.71
N LYS A 41 -15.52 -11.27 -10.60
CA LYS A 41 -15.40 -11.99 -9.31
C LYS A 41 -14.09 -11.67 -8.58
N THR A 42 -14.11 -11.78 -7.26
CA THR A 42 -12.94 -11.54 -6.41
C THR A 42 -11.90 -12.66 -6.57
N LEU A 43 -10.65 -12.38 -6.18
CA LEU A 43 -9.56 -13.36 -6.22
C LEU A 43 -9.92 -14.67 -5.51
N GLY A 44 -10.43 -14.60 -4.28
CA GLY A 44 -10.77 -15.79 -3.50
C GLY A 44 -11.90 -16.62 -4.13
N GLN A 45 -12.91 -15.97 -4.71
CA GLN A 45 -13.99 -16.67 -5.39
C GLN A 45 -13.51 -17.35 -6.69
N MET A 46 -12.60 -16.71 -7.44
CA MET A 46 -11.99 -17.33 -8.62
C MET A 46 -11.14 -18.55 -8.23
N VAL A 47 -10.38 -18.46 -7.13
CA VAL A 47 -9.63 -19.62 -6.59
C VAL A 47 -10.58 -20.76 -6.24
N LYS A 48 -11.73 -20.47 -5.62
CA LYS A 48 -12.75 -21.48 -5.29
C LYS A 48 -13.30 -22.20 -6.52
N GLU A 49 -13.62 -21.46 -7.57
CA GLU A 49 -14.22 -22.00 -8.80
C GLU A 49 -13.18 -22.71 -9.70
N GLU A 50 -11.96 -22.20 -9.75
CA GLU A 50 -10.93 -22.74 -10.63
C GLU A 50 -10.09 -23.82 -9.97
N ILE A 51 -9.83 -23.74 -8.67
CA ILE A 51 -8.95 -24.69 -7.99
C ILE A 51 -9.76 -25.77 -7.26
N GLY A 52 -10.72 -25.34 -6.45
CA GLY A 52 -11.63 -26.23 -5.74
C GLY A 52 -12.14 -25.63 -4.44
N ALA A 53 -13.21 -26.21 -3.90
CA ALA A 53 -13.93 -25.64 -2.75
C ALA A 53 -13.06 -25.50 -1.49
N GLY A 54 -12.22 -26.50 -1.17
CA GLY A 54 -11.35 -26.48 0.00
C GLY A 54 -10.28 -25.40 -0.07
N VAL A 55 -9.52 -25.36 -1.17
CA VAL A 55 -8.49 -24.32 -1.42
C VAL A 55 -9.13 -22.94 -1.54
N GLY A 56 -10.32 -22.85 -2.13
CA GLY A 56 -11.12 -21.64 -2.22
C GLY A 56 -11.51 -21.05 -0.87
N ALA A 57 -11.96 -21.89 0.07
CA ALA A 57 -12.30 -21.44 1.42
C ALA A 57 -11.07 -20.89 2.15
N LEU A 58 -9.94 -21.60 2.07
CA LEU A 58 -8.66 -21.13 2.61
C LEU A 58 -8.25 -19.79 1.97
N ALA A 59 -8.35 -19.66 0.66
CA ALA A 59 -8.00 -18.44 -0.05
C ALA A 59 -8.90 -17.26 0.34
N LEU A 60 -10.22 -17.45 0.44
CA LEU A 60 -11.15 -16.40 0.87
C LEU A 60 -10.82 -15.89 2.27
N ILE A 61 -10.61 -16.79 3.23
CA ILE A 61 -10.25 -16.44 4.61
C ILE A 61 -8.89 -15.72 4.64
N SER A 62 -7.88 -16.29 3.98
CA SER A 62 -6.52 -15.74 3.96
C SER A 62 -6.48 -14.34 3.35
N VAL A 63 -7.11 -14.17 2.17
CA VAL A 63 -7.16 -12.89 1.47
C VAL A 63 -7.89 -11.84 2.30
N LEU A 64 -8.99 -12.20 2.98
CA LEU A 64 -9.73 -11.28 3.83
C LEU A 64 -8.91 -10.83 5.05
N LEU A 65 -8.25 -11.76 5.76
CA LEU A 65 -7.43 -11.44 6.92
C LEU A 65 -6.24 -10.55 6.55
N ILE A 66 -5.56 -10.87 5.44
CA ILE A 66 -4.46 -10.06 4.92
C ILE A 66 -4.97 -8.67 4.51
N MET A 67 -6.12 -8.59 3.85
CA MET A 67 -6.74 -7.32 3.46
C MET A 67 -7.03 -6.43 4.68
N ILE A 68 -7.62 -6.99 5.74
CA ILE A 68 -7.91 -6.25 6.98
C ILE A 68 -6.63 -5.66 7.57
N MET A 69 -5.56 -6.45 7.62
CA MET A 69 -4.27 -5.99 8.15
C MET A 69 -3.64 -4.89 7.27
N ILE A 70 -3.59 -5.10 5.95
CA ILE A 70 -3.06 -4.12 4.99
C ILE A 70 -3.79 -2.78 5.12
N MET A 71 -5.12 -2.81 5.18
CA MET A 71 -5.97 -1.63 5.31
C MET A 71 -5.71 -0.88 6.60
N ALA A 72 -5.58 -1.59 7.72
CA ALA A 72 -5.30 -1.00 9.02
C ALA A 72 -3.92 -0.32 9.05
N VAL A 73 -2.90 -0.97 8.49
CA VAL A 73 -1.54 -0.43 8.38
C VAL A 73 -1.49 0.83 7.51
N LEU A 74 -2.12 0.79 6.32
CA LEU A 74 -2.16 1.93 5.41
C LEU A 74 -2.89 3.13 6.04
N ALA A 75 -4.00 2.89 6.74
CA ALA A 75 -4.73 3.94 7.41
C ALA A 75 -3.92 4.58 8.55
N LEU A 76 -3.12 3.79 9.27
CA LEU A 76 -2.25 4.31 10.32
C LEU A 76 -1.19 5.27 9.77
N VAL A 77 -0.61 4.97 8.61
CA VAL A 77 0.35 5.89 7.95
C VAL A 77 -0.31 7.21 7.60
N VAL A 78 -1.56 7.18 7.11
CA VAL A 78 -2.31 8.41 6.82
C VAL A 78 -2.55 9.22 8.09
N VAL A 79 -2.98 8.59 9.18
CA VAL A 79 -3.15 9.27 10.48
C VAL A 79 -1.84 9.92 10.93
N GLN A 80 -0.74 9.16 10.94
CA GLN A 80 0.57 9.66 11.38
C GLN A 80 1.11 10.78 10.49
N ALA A 81 0.88 10.71 9.18
CA ALA A 81 1.28 11.75 8.24
C ALA A 81 0.45 13.04 8.39
N LEU A 82 -0.85 12.92 8.68
CA LEU A 82 -1.78 14.05 8.72
C LEU A 82 -1.93 14.69 10.11
N ALA A 83 -1.68 13.96 11.20
CA ALA A 83 -1.86 14.46 12.56
C ALA A 83 -1.05 15.71 12.90
N LYS A 84 0.06 15.92 12.18
CA LYS A 84 0.94 17.09 12.32
C LYS A 84 0.82 18.08 11.16
N SER A 85 -0.15 17.88 10.25
CA SER A 85 -0.32 18.69 9.04
C SER A 85 -1.77 19.15 8.87
N PRO A 86 -2.19 20.26 9.53
CA PRO A 86 -3.52 20.84 9.34
C PRO A 86 -3.82 21.19 7.88
N TRP A 87 -2.78 21.61 7.14
CA TRP A 87 -2.85 21.81 5.68
C TRP A 87 -3.30 20.54 4.98
N GLY A 88 -2.63 19.41 5.20
CA GLY A 88 -2.97 18.15 4.55
C GLY A 88 -4.40 17.70 4.85
N VAL A 89 -4.85 17.85 6.11
CA VAL A 89 -6.23 17.53 6.51
C VAL A 89 -7.23 18.43 5.78
N PHE A 90 -6.99 19.74 5.72
CA PHE A 90 -7.84 20.69 5.00
C PHE A 90 -7.98 20.36 3.51
N THR A 91 -6.86 20.08 2.84
CA THR A 91 -6.90 19.77 1.41
C THR A 91 -7.70 18.49 1.16
N ILE A 92 -7.43 17.42 1.92
CA ILE A 92 -8.18 16.16 1.81
C ILE A 92 -9.67 16.40 2.09
N ALA A 93 -10.00 17.12 3.15
CA ALA A 93 -11.38 17.44 3.52
C ALA A 93 -12.09 18.23 2.41
N THR A 94 -11.39 19.12 1.70
CA THR A 94 -11.93 19.90 0.57
C THR A 94 -12.18 19.02 -0.67
N THR A 95 -11.36 17.99 -0.90
CA THR A 95 -11.57 17.10 -2.06
C THR A 95 -12.86 16.27 -1.97
N ILE A 96 -13.37 15.99 -0.77
CA ILE A 96 -14.58 15.19 -0.56
C ILE A 96 -15.84 15.88 -1.14
N PRO A 97 -16.23 17.11 -0.73
CA PRO A 97 -17.38 17.79 -1.29
C PRO A 97 -17.20 18.10 -2.79
N VAL A 98 -15.98 18.44 -3.22
CA VAL A 98 -15.67 18.64 -4.65
C VAL A 98 -15.99 17.37 -5.43
N ALA A 99 -15.54 16.21 -4.95
CA ALA A 99 -15.81 14.92 -5.59
C ALA A 99 -17.31 14.58 -5.62
N LEU A 100 -18.06 14.87 -4.54
CA LEU A 100 -19.52 14.65 -4.51
C LEU A 100 -20.24 15.49 -5.56
N ILE A 101 -19.89 16.78 -5.68
CA ILE A 101 -20.45 17.69 -6.70
C ILE A 101 -20.09 17.19 -8.10
N MET A 102 -18.83 16.78 -8.31
CA MET A 102 -18.38 16.20 -9.58
C MET A 102 -19.17 14.93 -9.92
N GLY A 103 -19.40 14.04 -8.96
CA GLY A 103 -20.17 12.81 -9.14
C GLY A 103 -21.61 13.08 -9.57
N ILE A 104 -22.28 14.04 -8.93
CA ILE A 104 -23.63 14.47 -9.29
C ILE A 104 -23.64 15.12 -10.69
N GLY A 105 -22.66 15.98 -10.98
CA GLY A 105 -22.50 16.64 -12.29
C GLY A 105 -22.34 15.63 -13.42
N LEU A 106 -21.40 14.68 -13.28
CA LEU A 106 -21.18 13.60 -14.26
C LEU A 106 -22.41 12.71 -14.42
N ARG A 107 -23.13 12.42 -13.33
CA ARG A 107 -24.33 11.58 -13.37
C ARG A 107 -25.53 12.28 -14.02
N SER A 108 -25.61 13.60 -13.91
CA SER A 108 -26.73 14.37 -14.45
C SER A 108 -26.80 14.35 -15.98
N GLY A 109 -25.67 14.15 -16.67
CA GLY A 109 -25.55 14.22 -18.13
C GLY A 109 -25.74 15.62 -18.72
N ARG A 110 -26.10 16.63 -17.91
CA ARG A 110 -26.37 18.01 -18.36
C ARG A 110 -25.11 18.87 -18.45
N ILE A 111 -24.06 18.51 -17.72
CA ILE A 111 -22.81 19.26 -17.65
C ILE A 111 -21.75 18.48 -18.40
N GLY A 112 -21.07 19.13 -19.35
CA GLY A 112 -19.97 18.52 -20.08
C GLY A 112 -18.83 18.08 -19.14
N VAL A 113 -18.21 16.93 -19.43
CA VAL A 113 -17.12 16.34 -18.61
C VAL A 113 -15.96 17.31 -18.40
N ILE A 114 -15.67 18.16 -19.40
CA ILE A 114 -14.62 19.18 -19.31
C ILE A 114 -14.90 20.18 -18.19
N TRP A 115 -16.13 20.67 -18.07
CA TRP A 115 -16.50 21.64 -17.02
C TRP A 115 -16.45 21.02 -15.63
N VAL A 116 -16.90 19.76 -15.50
CA VAL A 116 -16.77 19.03 -14.24
C VAL A 116 -15.30 18.81 -13.86
N THR A 117 -14.46 18.49 -14.85
CA THR A 117 -13.02 18.33 -14.65
C THR A 117 -12.37 19.66 -14.25
N ALA A 118 -12.70 20.76 -14.93
CA ALA A 118 -12.18 22.10 -14.63
C ALA A 118 -12.58 22.55 -13.22
N PHE A 119 -13.84 22.34 -12.81
CA PHE A 119 -14.30 22.58 -11.45
C PHE A 119 -13.52 21.74 -10.43
N GLY A 120 -13.33 20.45 -10.71
CA GLY A 120 -12.55 19.55 -9.87
C GLY A 120 -11.12 20.03 -9.67
N LEU A 121 -10.42 20.35 -10.76
CA LEU A 121 -9.05 20.85 -10.74
C LEU A 121 -8.95 22.20 -10.02
N ALA A 122 -9.90 23.11 -10.22
CA ALA A 122 -9.96 24.38 -9.51
C ALA A 122 -10.19 24.18 -8.00
N GLY A 123 -11.11 23.29 -7.63
CA GLY A 123 -11.39 22.94 -6.23
C GLY A 123 -10.20 22.26 -5.55
N LEU A 124 -9.47 21.41 -6.28
CA LEU A 124 -8.23 20.82 -5.79
C LEU A 124 -7.14 21.89 -5.63
N ALA A 125 -6.91 22.73 -6.64
CA ALA A 125 -5.94 23.82 -6.56
C ALA A 125 -6.28 24.76 -5.40
N PHE A 126 -7.57 25.05 -5.17
CA PHE A 126 -8.04 25.78 -4.00
C PHE A 126 -7.74 25.06 -2.69
N GLY A 127 -7.97 23.74 -2.61
CA GLY A 127 -7.63 22.96 -1.42
C GLY A 127 -6.12 22.96 -1.12
N VAL A 128 -5.28 22.87 -2.14
CA VAL A 128 -3.82 22.89 -2.01
C VAL A 128 -3.33 24.29 -1.64
N TRP A 129 -3.68 25.30 -2.44
CA TRP A 129 -3.22 26.68 -2.26
C TRP A 129 -3.87 27.35 -1.04
N GLY A 130 -5.14 27.08 -0.76
CA GLY A 130 -5.87 27.62 0.39
C GLY A 130 -5.31 27.15 1.74
N GLY A 131 -4.75 25.94 1.79
CA GLY A 131 -4.16 25.38 3.01
C GLY A 131 -3.00 26.22 3.58
N GLN A 132 -2.25 26.93 2.74
CA GLN A 132 -1.15 27.79 3.19
C GLN A 132 -1.62 28.97 4.05
N PHE A 133 -2.88 29.41 3.89
CA PHE A 133 -3.44 30.55 4.61
C PHE A 133 -4.05 30.15 5.95
N LEU A 134 -4.15 28.86 6.28
CA LEU A 134 -4.71 28.40 7.56
C LEU A 134 -4.00 29.01 8.76
N SER A 135 -2.68 29.21 8.67
CA SER A 135 -1.86 29.86 9.71
C SER A 135 -2.30 31.30 10.02
N HIS A 136 -2.96 31.97 9.08
CA HIS A 136 -3.49 33.32 9.27
C HIS A 136 -4.89 33.32 9.93
N PHE A 137 -5.55 32.15 10.00
CA PHE A 137 -6.88 31.98 10.58
C PHE A 137 -6.88 30.93 11.71
N PRO A 138 -6.39 31.26 12.92
CA PRO A 138 -6.21 30.30 14.02
C PRO A 138 -7.47 29.51 14.40
N VAL A 139 -8.65 30.14 14.31
CA VAL A 139 -9.93 29.48 14.58
C VAL A 139 -10.18 28.35 13.59
N VAL A 140 -9.98 28.61 12.29
CA VAL A 140 -10.17 27.61 11.24
C VAL A 140 -9.10 26.53 11.33
N GLN A 141 -7.85 26.90 11.60
CA GLN A 141 -6.76 25.95 11.80
C GLN A 141 -7.05 24.98 12.95
N SER A 142 -7.67 25.45 14.05
CA SER A 142 -8.02 24.59 15.18
C SER A 142 -9.06 23.49 14.83
N TRP A 143 -9.85 23.69 13.77
CA TRP A 143 -10.77 22.66 13.30
C TRP A 143 -10.06 21.50 12.63
N PHE A 144 -8.94 21.77 11.96
CA PHE A 144 -8.13 20.81 11.22
C PHE A 144 -6.94 20.26 12.02
N MET A 145 -6.51 20.97 13.07
CA MET A 145 -5.49 20.52 14.00
C MET A 145 -6.12 19.63 15.09
N ARG A 146 -6.43 18.39 14.72
CA ARG A 146 -7.03 17.38 15.60
C ARG A 146 -6.05 16.27 15.95
N ASP A 147 -6.30 15.61 17.07
CA ASP A 147 -5.46 14.52 17.54
C ASP A 147 -5.61 13.26 16.67
N GLU A 148 -4.63 12.37 16.77
CA GLU A 148 -4.58 11.13 15.98
C GLU A 148 -5.83 10.26 16.16
N LYS A 149 -6.46 10.27 17.35
CA LYS A 149 -7.67 9.47 17.63
C LYS A 149 -8.87 10.01 16.85
N TRP A 150 -9.02 11.33 16.77
CA TRP A 150 -10.06 11.95 15.96
C TRP A 150 -9.86 11.63 14.47
N LEU A 151 -8.63 11.73 13.98
CA LEU A 151 -8.30 11.39 12.58
C LEU A 151 -8.58 9.92 12.27
N ALA A 152 -8.30 9.01 13.21
CA ALA A 152 -8.63 7.60 13.06
C ALA A 152 -10.14 7.38 12.88
N TRP A 153 -10.97 8.02 13.72
CA TRP A 153 -12.43 7.98 13.59
C TRP A 153 -12.92 8.60 12.28
N ALA A 154 -12.35 9.74 11.89
CA ALA A 154 -12.69 10.40 10.63
C ALA A 154 -12.39 9.50 9.42
N LEU A 155 -11.23 8.82 9.41
CA LEU A 155 -10.88 7.84 8.36
C LEU A 155 -11.78 6.61 8.37
N MET A 156 -12.20 6.12 9.53
CA MET A 156 -13.16 5.01 9.61
C MET A 156 -14.52 5.39 9.02
N ILE A 157 -15.06 6.56 9.41
CA ILE A 157 -16.31 7.09 8.88
C ILE A 157 -16.21 7.30 7.37
N TYR A 158 -15.09 7.87 6.93
CA TYR A 158 -14.82 8.10 5.52
C TYR A 158 -14.71 6.78 4.74
N GLY A 159 -13.96 5.79 5.23
CA GLY A 159 -13.84 4.47 4.59
C GLY A 159 -15.18 3.73 4.51
N PHE A 160 -16.02 3.87 5.54
CA PHE A 160 -17.40 3.38 5.51
C PHE A 160 -18.20 4.07 4.40
N ALA A 161 -18.18 5.41 4.32
CA ALA A 161 -18.87 6.16 3.28
C ALA A 161 -18.36 5.76 1.87
N ALA A 162 -17.05 5.63 1.68
CA ALA A 162 -16.44 5.21 0.42
C ALA A 162 -16.89 3.79 0.00
N SER A 163 -17.03 2.85 0.94
CA SER A 163 -17.51 1.50 0.64
C SER A 163 -19.03 1.42 0.39
N ALA A 164 -19.81 2.14 1.21
CA ALA A 164 -21.27 2.06 1.24
C ALA A 164 -21.95 2.89 0.14
N LEU A 165 -21.43 4.08 -0.17
CA LEU A 165 -22.00 4.95 -1.20
C LEU A 165 -21.80 4.38 -2.61
N PRO A 166 -22.67 4.73 -3.57
CA PRO A 166 -22.50 4.31 -4.96
C PRO A 166 -21.15 4.71 -5.57
N VAL A 167 -20.64 3.86 -6.46
CA VAL A 167 -19.34 4.04 -7.11
C VAL A 167 -19.19 5.40 -7.79
N TRP A 168 -20.23 5.81 -8.50
CA TRP A 168 -20.28 7.05 -9.26
C TRP A 168 -20.33 8.33 -8.40
N LEU A 169 -20.73 8.24 -7.13
CA LEU A 169 -20.98 9.41 -6.29
C LEU A 169 -19.71 9.93 -5.60
N LEU A 170 -18.92 9.03 -5.03
CA LEU A 170 -17.72 9.40 -4.26
C LEU A 170 -16.44 8.82 -4.86
N LEU A 171 -16.36 7.50 -5.00
CA LEU A 171 -15.11 6.82 -5.39
C LEU A 171 -14.63 7.25 -6.78
N THR A 172 -15.46 7.10 -7.83
CA THR A 172 -15.05 7.45 -9.20
C THR A 172 -14.65 8.92 -9.37
N PRO A 173 -15.46 9.93 -8.98
CA PRO A 173 -15.08 11.32 -9.18
C PRO A 173 -13.85 11.73 -8.35
N ARG A 174 -13.70 11.19 -7.13
CA ARG A 174 -12.52 11.44 -6.29
C ARG A 174 -11.26 10.82 -6.89
N ASP A 175 -11.31 9.54 -7.27
CA ASP A 175 -10.17 8.84 -7.86
C ASP A 175 -9.78 9.48 -9.20
N TYR A 176 -10.77 9.93 -9.98
CA TYR A 176 -10.55 10.68 -11.21
C TYR A 176 -9.82 12.00 -10.93
N LEU A 177 -10.27 12.79 -9.94
CA LEU A 177 -9.60 14.03 -9.55
C LEU A 177 -8.17 13.77 -9.05
N SER A 178 -8.00 12.75 -8.21
CA SER A 178 -6.69 12.36 -7.68
C SER A 178 -5.74 11.88 -8.78
N THR A 179 -6.26 11.25 -9.84
CA THR A 179 -5.46 10.78 -10.98
C THR A 179 -4.75 11.93 -11.68
N PHE A 180 -5.40 13.07 -11.89
CA PHE A 180 -4.73 14.25 -12.48
C PHE A 180 -3.60 14.77 -11.62
N LEU A 181 -3.84 14.88 -10.31
CA LEU A 181 -2.80 15.28 -9.37
C LEU A 181 -1.62 14.29 -9.42
N LYS A 182 -1.92 12.99 -9.44
CA LYS A 182 -0.92 11.93 -9.45
C LYS A 182 -0.08 11.93 -10.71
N LEU A 183 -0.72 11.84 -11.87
CA LEU A 183 -0.01 11.83 -13.14
C LEU A 183 0.72 13.15 -13.39
N GLY A 184 0.11 14.28 -13.03
CA GLY A 184 0.73 15.60 -13.16
C GLY A 184 1.96 15.76 -12.28
N THR A 185 1.87 15.40 -11.00
CA THR A 185 2.99 15.49 -10.05
C THR A 185 4.13 14.55 -10.44
N VAL A 186 3.81 13.31 -10.80
CA VAL A 186 4.80 12.31 -11.24
C VAL A 186 5.47 12.76 -12.53
N ALA A 187 4.71 13.28 -13.51
CA ALA A 187 5.29 13.79 -14.75
C ALA A 187 6.22 14.98 -14.47
N ALA A 188 5.79 15.94 -13.64
CA ALA A 188 6.61 17.08 -13.25
C ALA A 188 7.90 16.65 -12.54
N LEU A 189 7.81 15.68 -11.60
CA LEU A 189 8.97 15.11 -10.93
C LEU A 189 9.90 14.40 -11.91
N GLY A 190 9.36 13.64 -12.87
CA GLY A 190 10.15 12.98 -13.91
C GLY A 190 10.92 13.96 -14.79
N VAL A 191 10.26 15.04 -15.23
CA VAL A 191 10.92 16.14 -15.95
C VAL A 191 12.00 16.78 -15.10
N ALA A 192 11.72 17.05 -13.82
CA ALA A 192 12.70 17.63 -12.89
C ALA A 192 13.92 16.72 -12.69
N VAL A 193 13.75 15.40 -12.53
CA VAL A 193 14.85 14.43 -12.44
C VAL A 193 15.75 14.50 -13.68
N ILE A 194 15.16 14.49 -14.88
CA ILE A 194 15.91 14.49 -16.14
C ILE A 194 16.64 15.83 -16.35
N ALA A 195 15.97 16.95 -16.04
CA ALA A 195 16.52 18.29 -16.23
C ALA A 195 17.63 18.61 -15.21
N LEU A 196 17.40 18.31 -13.94
CA LEU A 196 18.32 18.64 -12.84
C LEU A 196 19.50 17.68 -12.74
N ARG A 197 19.36 16.44 -13.25
CA ARG A 197 20.38 15.38 -13.18
C ARG A 197 20.98 15.26 -11.77
N PRO A 198 20.14 15.01 -10.75
CA PRO A 198 20.61 15.08 -9.38
C PRO A 198 21.63 13.97 -9.11
N THR A 199 22.71 14.33 -8.42
CA THR A 199 23.73 13.38 -7.97
C THR A 199 23.15 12.52 -6.86
N LEU A 200 23.20 11.20 -7.01
CA LEU A 200 22.85 10.28 -5.93
C LEU A 200 24.00 10.23 -4.93
N LEU A 201 23.77 10.71 -3.72
CA LEU A 201 24.73 10.74 -2.62
C LEU A 201 24.80 9.41 -1.87
N MET A 202 23.71 8.65 -1.87
CA MET A 202 23.70 7.28 -1.33
C MET A 202 24.59 6.37 -2.17
N PRO A 203 25.44 5.51 -1.57
CA PRO A 203 26.25 4.56 -2.34
C PRO A 203 25.37 3.55 -3.09
N SER A 204 25.95 2.92 -4.12
CA SER A 204 25.27 1.85 -4.87
C SER A 204 24.86 0.69 -3.97
N ILE A 205 25.78 0.27 -3.10
CA ILE A 205 25.59 -0.74 -2.08
C ILE A 205 26.12 -0.17 -0.77
N SER A 206 25.31 -0.22 0.28
CA SER A 206 25.72 0.19 1.62
C SER A 206 26.27 -1.00 2.42
N ARG A 207 26.91 -0.71 3.56
CA ARG A 207 27.35 -1.76 4.50
C ARG A 207 26.20 -2.58 5.09
N PHE A 208 24.97 -2.06 5.06
CA PHE A 208 23.81 -2.65 5.72
C PHE A 208 23.14 -3.78 4.93
N VAL A 209 23.74 -4.24 3.83
CA VAL A 209 23.28 -5.43 3.10
C VAL A 209 23.27 -6.69 3.95
N ASP A 210 24.08 -6.72 5.00
CA ASP A 210 24.15 -7.78 6.02
C ASP A 210 22.93 -7.79 6.96
N GLY A 211 22.15 -6.72 6.97
CA GLY A 211 20.95 -6.56 7.80
C GLY A 211 21.13 -5.82 9.11
N SER A 212 22.31 -5.22 9.34
CA SER A 212 22.63 -4.45 10.55
C SER A 212 22.08 -3.01 10.55
N GLY A 213 21.31 -2.62 9.53
CA GLY A 213 20.92 -1.24 9.30
C GLY A 213 19.95 -0.63 10.32
N PRO A 214 19.99 0.71 10.49
CA PRO A 214 19.26 1.39 11.57
C PRO A 214 17.77 1.63 11.29
N VAL A 215 17.33 1.65 10.02
CA VAL A 215 15.93 1.89 9.62
C VAL A 215 15.07 0.66 9.90
N PHE A 216 15.55 -0.52 9.48
CA PHE A 216 14.96 -1.80 9.81
C PHE A 216 16.02 -2.90 9.80
N ALA A 217 15.80 -3.94 10.60
CA ALA A 217 16.65 -5.12 10.65
C ALA A 217 16.29 -6.12 9.55
N GLY A 218 17.31 -6.80 9.02
CA GLY A 218 17.17 -7.89 8.06
C GLY A 218 18.05 -7.69 6.81
N PRO A 219 18.71 -8.76 6.30
CA PRO A 219 19.63 -8.65 5.17
C PRO A 219 18.91 -8.28 3.88
N VAL A 220 19.68 -7.83 2.87
CA VAL A 220 19.13 -7.33 1.60
C VAL A 220 18.15 -8.30 0.96
N PHE A 221 18.46 -9.59 0.92
CA PHE A 221 17.51 -10.64 0.54
C PHE A 221 17.05 -11.38 1.80
N PRO A 222 15.75 -11.57 2.02
CA PRO A 222 14.59 -11.22 1.16
C PRO A 222 14.00 -9.82 1.43
N PHE A 223 14.59 -9.02 2.33
CA PHE A 223 13.92 -7.82 2.87
C PHE A 223 13.74 -6.69 1.86
N VAL A 224 14.62 -6.53 0.88
CA VAL A 224 14.44 -5.55 -0.21
C VAL A 224 13.14 -5.81 -0.97
N CYS A 225 12.79 -7.09 -1.15
CA CYS A 225 11.60 -7.48 -1.89
C CYS A 225 10.35 -7.13 -1.07
N ILE A 226 10.26 -7.57 0.18
CA ILE A 226 9.07 -7.30 1.01
C ILE A 226 8.94 -5.81 1.40
N THR A 227 10.04 -5.06 1.44
CA THR A 227 10.02 -3.61 1.71
C THR A 227 9.55 -2.81 0.50
N ILE A 228 9.92 -3.24 -0.71
CA ILE A 228 9.44 -2.63 -1.97
C ILE A 228 8.36 -3.54 -2.55
N ALA A 229 7.16 -3.44 -1.98
CA ALA A 229 6.01 -4.17 -2.47
C ALA A 229 5.33 -3.43 -3.64
N CYS A 230 4.69 -2.29 -3.35
CA CYS A 230 4.16 -1.39 -4.38
C CYS A 230 5.32 -0.79 -5.21
N GLY A 231 5.15 -0.77 -6.53
CA GLY A 231 6.21 -0.43 -7.50
C GLY A 231 7.11 -1.57 -7.96
N ALA A 232 6.98 -2.79 -7.40
CA ALA A 232 7.65 -3.99 -7.91
C ALA A 232 6.66 -5.17 -8.05
N VAL A 233 6.28 -5.84 -6.95
CA VAL A 233 5.25 -6.88 -6.97
C VAL A 233 4.30 -6.66 -5.81
N SER A 234 3.07 -6.25 -6.11
CA SER A 234 2.07 -5.90 -5.10
C SER A 234 0.86 -6.82 -5.16
N GLY A 235 0.71 -7.71 -4.18
CA GLY A 235 -0.45 -8.59 -4.14
C GLY A 235 -1.77 -7.85 -3.92
N PHE A 236 -1.77 -6.64 -3.34
CA PHE A 236 -2.95 -5.78 -3.28
C PHE A 236 -3.47 -5.42 -4.68
N HIS A 237 -2.60 -5.25 -5.68
CA HIS A 237 -3.03 -4.99 -7.06
C HIS A 237 -3.86 -6.14 -7.61
N SER A 238 -3.53 -7.39 -7.29
CA SER A 238 -4.37 -8.53 -7.66
C SER A 238 -5.79 -8.44 -7.09
N LEU A 239 -5.96 -7.79 -5.93
CA LEU A 239 -7.26 -7.56 -5.31
C LEU A 239 -8.04 -6.42 -5.97
N ILE A 240 -7.36 -5.46 -6.60
CA ILE A 240 -7.99 -4.38 -7.38
C ILE A 240 -8.24 -4.82 -8.83
N ALA A 241 -7.30 -5.57 -9.41
CA ALA A 241 -7.40 -6.24 -10.71
C ALA A 241 -8.52 -7.29 -10.71
N SER A 242 -8.89 -7.82 -9.55
CA SER A 242 -10.13 -8.57 -9.35
C SER A 242 -11.17 -7.69 -8.66
N GLY A 243 -12.46 -7.97 -8.80
CA GLY A 243 -13.49 -7.25 -8.04
C GLY A 243 -13.85 -5.83 -8.51
N THR A 244 -12.93 -4.87 -8.68
CA THR A 244 -13.25 -3.46 -9.04
C THR A 244 -12.93 -3.10 -10.48
N THR A 245 -11.64 -3.04 -10.84
CA THR A 245 -11.16 -2.75 -12.21
C THR A 245 -11.90 -3.52 -13.32
N PRO A 246 -12.14 -4.84 -13.22
CA PRO A 246 -12.85 -5.60 -14.26
C PRO A 246 -14.27 -5.10 -14.54
N LYS A 247 -14.91 -4.40 -13.59
CA LYS A 247 -16.26 -3.83 -13.74
C LYS A 247 -16.25 -2.43 -14.39
N MET A 248 -15.07 -1.86 -14.62
CA MET A 248 -14.88 -0.53 -15.21
C MET A 248 -14.18 -0.59 -16.58
N VAL A 249 -13.63 -1.75 -16.96
CA VAL A 249 -12.99 -1.96 -18.26
C VAL A 249 -14.04 -2.24 -19.34
N GLU A 250 -14.08 -1.41 -20.38
CA GLU A 250 -15.04 -1.52 -21.48
C GLU A 250 -14.80 -2.73 -22.39
N ARG A 251 -13.52 -3.07 -22.66
CA ARG A 251 -13.13 -4.11 -23.61
C ARG A 251 -11.83 -4.81 -23.23
N GLU A 252 -11.73 -6.11 -23.52
CA GLU A 252 -10.55 -6.94 -23.19
C GLU A 252 -9.23 -6.40 -23.75
N ARG A 253 -9.24 -5.71 -24.91
CA ARG A 253 -8.03 -5.11 -25.49
C ARG A 253 -7.34 -4.10 -24.55
N ARG A 254 -8.09 -3.51 -23.60
CA ARG A 254 -7.55 -2.58 -22.59
C ARG A 254 -6.84 -3.26 -21.43
N ILE A 255 -6.94 -4.59 -21.29
CA ILE A 255 -6.31 -5.34 -20.20
C ILE A 255 -4.79 -5.12 -20.17
N ARG A 256 -4.13 -5.08 -21.34
CA ARG A 256 -2.69 -4.83 -21.40
C ARG A 256 -2.33 -3.45 -20.88
N ASP A 257 -3.07 -2.42 -21.32
CA ASP A 257 -2.81 -1.03 -20.95
C ASP A 257 -3.10 -0.79 -19.46
N VAL A 258 -4.20 -1.37 -18.94
CA VAL A 258 -4.65 -1.17 -17.55
C VAL A 258 -3.93 -2.09 -16.56
N GLY A 259 -3.71 -3.36 -16.90
CA GLY A 259 -3.04 -4.32 -16.01
C GLY A 259 -1.53 -4.15 -16.03
N TYR A 260 -0.90 -4.43 -17.18
CA TYR A 260 0.56 -4.36 -17.29
C TYR A 260 1.06 -2.91 -17.37
N GLY A 261 0.40 -2.07 -18.17
CA GLY A 261 0.81 -0.68 -18.39
C GLY A 261 0.76 0.17 -17.11
N ALA A 262 -0.29 0.02 -16.29
CA ALA A 262 -0.38 0.72 -15.00
C ALA A 262 0.78 0.36 -14.06
N MET A 263 1.16 -0.93 -13.99
CA MET A 263 2.29 -1.39 -13.20
C MET A 263 3.61 -0.78 -13.68
N VAL A 264 3.81 -0.65 -15.00
CA VAL A 264 5.00 0.01 -15.57
C VAL A 264 5.03 1.50 -15.21
N THR A 265 3.90 2.20 -15.24
CA THR A 265 3.85 3.60 -14.75
C THR A 265 4.14 3.71 -13.26
N GLU A 266 3.69 2.76 -12.44
CA GLU A 266 4.01 2.76 -11.00
C GLU A 266 5.47 2.44 -10.72
N MET A 267 6.09 1.54 -11.51
CA MET A 267 7.54 1.30 -11.48
C MET A 267 8.32 2.61 -11.67
N MET A 268 7.86 3.49 -12.58
CA MET A 268 8.46 4.80 -12.79
C MET A 268 8.38 5.68 -11.53
N VAL A 269 7.22 5.69 -10.83
CA VAL A 269 7.07 6.40 -9.55
C VAL A 269 8.00 5.83 -8.49
N ALA A 270 8.14 4.50 -8.42
CA ALA A 270 9.01 3.84 -7.47
C ALA A 270 10.50 4.17 -7.69
N LEU A 271 10.92 4.31 -8.95
CA LEU A 271 12.26 4.79 -9.30
C LEU A 271 12.46 6.24 -8.87
N MET A 272 11.49 7.12 -9.10
CA MET A 272 11.56 8.51 -8.63
C MET A 272 11.65 8.59 -7.10
N ALA A 273 10.91 7.75 -6.37
CA ALA A 273 10.99 7.68 -4.92
C ALA A 273 12.37 7.17 -4.44
N MET A 274 12.99 6.24 -5.17
CA MET A 274 14.37 5.80 -4.90
C MET A 274 15.37 6.94 -5.13
N ILE A 275 15.24 7.67 -6.24
CA ILE A 275 16.07 8.84 -6.56
C ILE A 275 15.92 9.91 -5.47
N ALA A 276 14.68 10.29 -5.13
CA ALA A 276 14.41 11.30 -4.11
C ALA A 276 15.05 10.95 -2.76
N ALA A 277 15.03 9.67 -2.35
CA ALA A 277 15.68 9.22 -1.14
C ALA A 277 17.22 9.27 -1.23
N CYS A 278 17.78 8.94 -2.39
CA CYS A 278 19.23 8.82 -2.59
C CYS A 278 19.91 10.15 -2.94
N VAL A 279 19.16 11.22 -3.17
CA VAL A 279 19.68 12.60 -3.35
C VAL A 279 19.97 13.29 -2.01
N LEU A 280 19.38 12.79 -0.92
CA LEU A 280 19.63 13.30 0.42
C LEU A 280 21.00 12.86 0.93
N GLU A 281 21.57 13.67 1.82
CA GLU A 281 22.75 13.27 2.59
C GLU A 281 22.42 11.97 3.36
N PRO A 282 23.24 10.90 3.25
CA PRO A 282 22.92 9.62 3.87
C PRO A 282 22.67 9.72 5.39
N GLY A 283 23.40 10.60 6.09
CA GLY A 283 23.19 10.87 7.51
C GLY A 283 21.80 11.42 7.83
N GLU A 284 21.31 12.38 7.04
CA GLU A 284 19.96 12.93 7.15
C GLU A 284 18.90 11.87 6.84
N TYR A 285 19.10 11.11 5.76
CA TYR A 285 18.22 9.99 5.39
C TYR A 285 18.06 9.01 6.57
N PHE A 286 19.17 8.58 7.19
CA PHE A 286 19.09 7.65 8.32
C PHE A 286 18.46 8.31 9.55
N ALA A 287 18.70 9.60 9.81
CA ALA A 287 18.18 10.31 10.97
C ALA A 287 16.66 10.51 10.90
N ILE A 288 16.13 10.76 9.69
CA ILE A 288 14.68 10.85 9.46
C ILE A 288 14.00 9.49 9.71
N ASN A 289 14.62 8.40 9.24
CA ASN A 289 13.99 7.08 9.22
C ASN A 289 14.29 6.20 10.44
N THR A 290 15.13 6.65 11.38
CA THR A 290 15.46 5.91 12.61
C THR A 290 14.70 6.49 13.79
N LYS A 291 13.96 5.64 14.51
CA LYS A 291 13.29 6.03 15.76
C LYS A 291 14.29 6.09 16.92
N GLY A 292 14.16 7.08 17.80
CA GLY A 292 15.00 7.25 18.99
C GLY A 292 15.08 8.71 19.42
N ALA A 293 15.74 8.97 20.56
CA ALA A 293 16.05 10.34 20.97
C ALA A 293 17.09 10.95 20.02
N PRO A 294 17.02 12.27 19.71
CA PRO A 294 17.93 12.92 18.75
C PRO A 294 19.42 12.61 18.98
N ALA A 295 19.90 12.76 20.21
CA ALA A 295 21.29 12.49 20.57
C ALA A 295 21.70 11.03 20.33
N GLU A 296 20.84 10.07 20.68
CA GLU A 296 21.08 8.64 20.48
C GLU A 296 21.13 8.29 18.98
N VAL A 297 20.19 8.85 18.21
CA VAL A 297 20.10 8.66 16.77
C VAL A 297 21.35 9.22 16.08
N VAL A 298 21.77 10.43 16.43
CA VAL A 298 22.98 11.08 15.90
C VAL A 298 24.23 10.25 16.21
N ALA A 299 24.40 9.82 17.46
CA ALA A 299 25.53 8.99 17.87
C ALA A 299 25.58 7.67 17.09
N ARG A 300 24.44 6.98 16.99
CA ARG A 300 24.33 5.69 16.30
C ARG A 300 24.63 5.79 14.81
N ILE A 301 24.09 6.80 14.12
CA ILE A 301 24.24 6.96 12.67
C ILE A 301 25.66 7.43 12.33
N THR A 302 26.20 8.36 13.11
CA THR A 302 27.58 8.84 12.94
C THR A 302 28.59 7.70 13.19
N ALA A 303 28.38 6.89 14.24
CA ALA A 303 29.19 5.69 14.49
C ALA A 303 29.07 4.65 13.35
N ALA A 304 27.91 4.58 12.68
CA ALA A 304 27.72 3.77 11.49
C ALA A 304 28.34 4.38 10.21
N GLY A 305 29.15 5.45 10.35
CA GLY A 305 29.92 6.08 9.29
C GLY A 305 29.12 6.98 8.35
N PHE A 306 27.97 7.49 8.81
CA PHE A 306 27.18 8.49 8.11
C PHE A 306 27.06 9.73 9.00
N PRO A 307 27.96 10.71 8.88
CA PRO A 307 27.96 11.88 9.76
C PRO A 307 26.62 12.63 9.71
N VAL A 308 26.08 12.96 10.88
CA VAL A 308 24.88 13.79 11.05
C VAL A 308 25.01 14.59 12.34
N SER A 309 24.38 15.76 12.43
CA SER A 309 24.39 16.59 13.63
C SER A 309 22.98 17.05 14.02
N GLU A 310 22.76 17.29 15.30
CA GLU A 310 21.48 17.86 15.78
C GLU A 310 21.24 19.26 15.19
N ALA A 311 22.28 20.08 15.09
CA ALA A 311 22.19 21.43 14.51
C ALA A 311 21.76 21.38 13.03
N GLY A 312 22.35 20.49 12.23
CA GLY A 312 21.97 20.32 10.82
C GLY A 312 20.53 19.84 10.66
N MET A 313 20.13 18.85 11.47
CA MET A 313 18.74 18.35 11.47
C MET A 313 17.72 19.39 11.95
N GLN A 314 18.10 20.27 12.89
CA GLN A 314 17.25 21.37 13.34
C GLN A 314 17.10 22.46 12.26
N GLN A 315 18.19 22.75 11.54
CA GLN A 315 18.14 23.65 10.39
C GLN A 315 17.25 23.09 9.28
N LEU A 316 17.38 21.80 8.96
CA LEU A 316 16.51 21.10 8.02
C LEU A 316 15.04 21.21 8.44
N ALA A 317 14.72 20.94 9.70
CA ALA A 317 13.37 21.06 10.24
C ALA A 317 12.82 22.50 10.08
N THR A 318 13.63 23.50 10.42
CA THR A 318 13.26 24.92 10.30
C THR A 318 12.98 25.32 8.84
N ASN A 319 13.82 24.88 7.90
CA ASN A 319 13.62 25.13 6.46
C ASN A 319 12.36 24.47 5.90
N LEU A 320 11.94 23.35 6.49
CA LEU A 320 10.73 22.62 6.12
C LEU A 320 9.48 23.16 6.82
N GLY A 321 9.61 24.09 7.78
CA GLY A 321 8.50 24.57 8.60
C GLY A 321 8.03 23.57 9.66
N GLU A 322 8.92 22.68 10.09
CA GLU A 322 8.62 21.57 11.02
C GLU A 322 9.39 21.72 12.34
N GLY A 323 8.80 21.23 13.43
CA GLY A 323 9.45 21.29 14.75
C GLY A 323 10.63 20.33 14.91
N THR A 324 10.60 19.20 14.21
CA THR A 324 11.70 18.21 14.19
C THR A 324 11.56 17.29 12.98
N MET A 325 12.70 16.80 12.49
CA MET A 325 12.77 15.78 11.43
C MET A 325 13.28 14.43 11.92
N PHE A 326 13.66 14.30 13.19
CA PHE A 326 14.07 13.02 13.76
C PHE A 326 12.88 12.07 13.90
N GLY A 327 13.10 10.78 13.57
CA GLY A 327 12.14 9.72 13.84
C GLY A 327 10.80 9.82 13.10
N ARG A 328 10.71 10.66 12.05
CA ARG A 328 9.57 10.69 11.11
C ARG A 328 9.68 9.50 10.13
N ALA A 329 9.75 8.30 10.69
CA ALA A 329 9.87 7.05 9.96
C ALA A 329 8.62 6.75 9.12
N GLY A 330 8.78 5.96 8.05
CA GLY A 330 7.68 5.58 7.15
C GLY A 330 7.92 5.91 5.68
N GLY A 331 9.08 6.48 5.32
CA GLY A 331 9.48 6.76 3.94
C GLY A 331 8.81 7.98 3.32
N ALA A 332 7.55 8.28 3.66
CA ALA A 332 6.84 9.44 3.14
C ALA A 332 7.51 10.80 3.50
N PRO A 333 7.95 11.04 4.75
CA PRO A 333 8.64 12.29 5.08
C PRO A 333 9.97 12.43 4.33
N THR A 334 10.73 11.35 4.24
CA THR A 334 11.99 11.30 3.48
C THR A 334 11.78 11.57 1.99
N PHE A 335 10.74 10.99 1.39
CA PHE A 335 10.34 11.27 0.01
C PHE A 335 10.00 12.74 -0.18
N ALA A 336 9.22 13.32 0.74
CA ALA A 336 8.86 14.73 0.72
C ALA A 336 10.05 15.66 0.82
N VAL A 337 11.02 15.36 1.70
CA VAL A 337 12.28 16.11 1.81
C VAL A 337 13.09 15.99 0.51
N GLY A 338 13.22 14.79 -0.04
CA GLY A 338 13.89 14.57 -1.32
C GLY A 338 13.27 15.36 -2.48
N MET A 339 11.95 15.32 -2.61
CA MET A 339 11.24 16.12 -3.62
C MET A 339 11.39 17.63 -3.38
N ALA A 340 11.31 18.08 -2.13
CA ALA A 340 11.49 19.49 -1.80
C ALA A 340 12.91 19.99 -2.14
N HIS A 341 13.95 19.19 -1.88
CA HIS A 341 15.32 19.49 -2.31
C HIS A 341 15.46 19.57 -3.82
N MET A 342 14.77 18.72 -4.58
CA MET A 342 14.79 18.77 -6.03
C MET A 342 14.05 19.99 -6.59
N PHE A 343 12.83 20.26 -6.13
CA PHE A 343 12.02 21.37 -6.64
C PHE A 343 12.49 22.75 -6.17
N SER A 344 13.10 22.85 -4.98
CA SER A 344 13.72 24.10 -4.51
C SER A 344 14.89 24.55 -5.38
N ARG A 345 15.58 23.64 -6.10
CA ARG A 345 16.59 24.04 -7.10
C ARG A 345 15.99 24.66 -8.36
N VAL A 346 14.72 24.36 -8.65
CA VAL A 346 13.98 24.92 -9.80
C VAL A 346 13.26 26.22 -9.40
N SER A 347 12.84 26.34 -8.15
CA SER A 347 12.14 27.51 -7.62
C SER A 347 13.12 28.49 -6.97
N ALA A 348 13.22 29.71 -7.48
CA ALA A 348 14.18 30.71 -6.99
C ALA A 348 13.91 31.26 -5.56
N ASN A 349 12.94 30.72 -4.81
CA ASN A 349 12.51 31.26 -3.51
C ASN A 349 12.79 30.29 -2.34
N PRO A 350 13.48 30.72 -1.27
CA PRO A 350 13.72 29.92 -0.06
C PRO A 350 12.44 29.37 0.62
N THR A 351 11.31 30.08 0.53
CA THR A 351 10.02 29.61 1.08
C THR A 351 9.39 28.46 0.27
N ALA A 352 9.93 28.15 -0.92
CA ALA A 352 9.43 27.08 -1.75
C ALA A 352 9.64 25.69 -1.12
N LEU A 353 10.66 25.53 -0.27
CA LEU A 353 11.01 24.22 0.29
C LEU A 353 9.90 23.68 1.20
N ALA A 354 9.37 24.50 2.11
CA ALA A 354 8.22 24.16 2.96
C ALA A 354 6.95 23.90 2.13
N LEU A 355 6.67 24.73 1.12
CA LEU A 355 5.54 24.54 0.20
C LEU A 355 5.61 23.17 -0.50
N TRP A 356 6.77 22.85 -1.10
CA TRP A 356 6.97 21.58 -1.80
C TRP A 356 6.94 20.38 -0.88
N TYR A 357 7.45 20.51 0.35
CA TYR A 357 7.40 19.45 1.36
C TYR A 357 5.96 19.15 1.81
N HIS A 358 5.16 20.16 2.15
CA HIS A 358 3.76 19.93 2.53
C HIS A 358 2.91 19.43 1.37
N PHE A 359 3.17 19.95 0.15
CA PHE A 359 2.58 19.42 -1.08
C PHE A 359 2.91 17.93 -1.27
N ALA A 360 4.16 17.54 -1.07
CA ALA A 360 4.61 16.16 -1.19
C ALA A 360 3.96 15.21 -0.17
N ILE A 361 3.87 15.62 1.10
CA ILE A 361 3.19 14.83 2.14
C ILE A 361 1.72 14.64 1.80
N MET A 362 1.05 15.70 1.36
CA MET A 362 -0.35 15.65 0.96
C MET A 362 -0.55 14.78 -0.28
N PHE A 363 0.34 14.88 -1.27
CA PHE A 363 0.34 14.04 -2.46
C PHE A 363 0.42 12.55 -2.08
N GLU A 364 1.35 12.19 -1.19
CA GLU A 364 1.51 10.83 -0.67
C GLU A 364 0.24 10.39 0.10
N ALA A 365 -0.29 11.23 1.00
CA ALA A 365 -1.47 10.91 1.78
C ALA A 365 -2.70 10.68 0.89
N LEU A 366 -2.88 11.48 -0.16
CA LEU A 366 -3.94 11.28 -1.16
C LEU A 366 -3.75 9.96 -1.90
N PHE A 367 -2.51 9.58 -2.23
CA PHE A 367 -2.20 8.29 -2.84
C PHE A 367 -2.64 7.13 -1.95
N ILE A 368 -2.27 7.14 -0.67
CA ILE A 368 -2.67 6.09 0.28
C ILE A 368 -4.20 6.08 0.49
N LEU A 369 -4.83 7.25 0.54
CA LEU A 369 -6.28 7.35 0.76
C LEU A 369 -7.09 6.77 -0.41
N THR A 370 -6.62 6.88 -1.65
CA THR A 370 -7.26 6.15 -2.77
C THR A 370 -7.15 4.63 -2.64
N THR A 371 -6.03 4.13 -2.10
CA THR A 371 -5.89 2.71 -1.78
C THR A 371 -6.88 2.28 -0.70
N LEU A 372 -7.13 3.12 0.30
CA LEU A 372 -8.14 2.86 1.33
C LEU A 372 -9.57 2.82 0.76
N ASP A 373 -9.91 3.69 -0.20
CA ASP A 373 -11.24 3.68 -0.83
C ASP A 373 -11.50 2.38 -1.60
N ALA A 374 -10.58 2.06 -2.51
CA ALA A 374 -10.68 0.87 -3.34
C ALA A 374 -10.58 -0.40 -2.48
N GLY A 375 -9.67 -0.40 -1.51
CA GLY A 375 -9.43 -1.52 -0.60
C GLY A 375 -10.60 -1.82 0.31
N THR A 376 -11.24 -0.81 0.93
CA THR A 376 -12.43 -1.03 1.78
C THR A 376 -13.58 -1.60 0.95
N ARG A 377 -13.76 -1.12 -0.28
CA ARG A 377 -14.81 -1.65 -1.17
C ARG A 377 -14.53 -3.06 -1.65
N VAL A 378 -13.30 -3.39 -2.02
CA VAL A 378 -12.90 -4.75 -2.40
C VAL A 378 -12.99 -5.70 -1.22
N GLY A 379 -12.53 -5.27 -0.04
CA GLY A 379 -12.68 -6.01 1.21
C GLY A 379 -14.14 -6.31 1.53
N ARG A 380 -15.06 -5.39 1.20
CA ARG A 380 -16.50 -5.66 1.34
C ARG A 380 -16.94 -6.76 0.41
N PHE A 381 -16.52 -6.74 -0.86
CA PHE A 381 -16.87 -7.82 -1.79
C PHE A 381 -16.32 -9.17 -1.32
N LEU A 382 -15.08 -9.20 -0.82
CA LEU A 382 -14.48 -10.41 -0.23
C LEU A 382 -15.25 -10.91 0.99
N LEU A 383 -15.65 -10.00 1.89
CA LEU A 383 -16.46 -10.34 3.06
C LEU A 383 -17.85 -10.83 2.64
N GLN A 384 -18.48 -10.21 1.64
CA GLN A 384 -19.77 -10.66 1.10
C GLN A 384 -19.66 -12.04 0.44
N ASP A 385 -18.57 -12.32 -0.27
CA ASP A 385 -18.32 -13.65 -0.84
C ASP A 385 -18.16 -14.71 0.27
N LEU A 386 -17.48 -14.36 1.37
CA LEU A 386 -17.34 -15.23 2.54
C LEU A 386 -18.68 -15.45 3.25
N LEU A 387 -19.38 -14.37 3.60
CA LEU A 387 -20.66 -14.41 4.30
C LEU A 387 -21.76 -15.05 3.44
N GLY A 388 -21.74 -14.85 2.12
CA GLY A 388 -22.66 -15.48 1.18
C GLY A 388 -22.56 -17.00 1.13
N ASN A 389 -21.40 -17.55 1.50
CA ASN A 389 -21.22 -19.00 1.65
C ASN A 389 -21.87 -19.54 2.94
N VAL A 390 -22.00 -18.71 3.98
CA VAL A 390 -22.68 -19.07 5.23
C VAL A 390 -24.19 -18.82 5.08
N TRP A 391 -24.57 -17.66 4.58
CA TRP A 391 -25.96 -17.26 4.37
C TRP A 391 -26.10 -16.45 3.07
N ARG A 392 -26.76 -17.06 2.06
CA ARG A 392 -26.89 -16.54 0.69
C ARG A 392 -27.33 -15.06 0.59
N PRO A 393 -28.28 -14.54 1.38
CA PRO A 393 -28.70 -13.15 1.31
C PRO A 393 -27.58 -12.13 1.60
N LEU A 394 -26.57 -12.49 2.42
CA LEU A 394 -25.45 -11.61 2.73
C LEU A 394 -24.46 -11.44 1.58
N GLY A 395 -24.44 -12.40 0.64
CA GLY A 395 -23.65 -12.30 -0.59
C GLY A 395 -24.28 -11.40 -1.67
N ASN A 396 -25.49 -10.88 -1.44
CA ASN A 396 -26.18 -10.06 -2.44
C ASN A 396 -25.63 -8.63 -2.48
N THR A 397 -24.76 -8.35 -3.45
CA THR A 397 -24.16 -7.02 -3.65
C THR A 397 -25.15 -5.92 -4.07
N ARG A 398 -26.39 -6.28 -4.42
CA ARG A 398 -27.46 -5.31 -4.73
C ARG A 398 -28.30 -4.92 -3.50
N SER A 399 -28.21 -5.69 -2.42
CA SER A 399 -28.95 -5.39 -1.19
C SER A 399 -28.26 -4.26 -0.42
N LEU A 400 -29.00 -3.17 -0.17
CA LEU A 400 -28.52 -2.06 0.63
C LEU A 400 -28.11 -2.53 2.04
N TRP A 401 -28.93 -3.38 2.66
CA TRP A 401 -28.66 -3.91 3.99
C TRP A 401 -27.38 -4.75 4.04
N ALA A 402 -27.21 -5.69 3.09
CA ALA A 402 -26.01 -6.52 3.04
C ALA A 402 -24.75 -5.68 2.78
N ASN A 403 -24.87 -4.64 1.95
CA ASN A 403 -23.78 -3.71 1.67
C ASN A 403 -23.39 -2.86 2.88
N LEU A 404 -24.37 -2.33 3.61
CA LEU A 404 -24.15 -1.53 4.82
C LEU A 404 -23.54 -2.41 5.92
N LEU A 405 -24.14 -3.56 6.21
CA LEU A 405 -23.64 -4.49 7.23
C LEU A 405 -22.20 -4.93 6.94
N SER A 406 -21.93 -5.38 5.71
CA SER A 406 -20.58 -5.83 5.33
C SER A 406 -19.56 -4.69 5.34
N SER A 407 -19.95 -3.47 4.94
CA SER A 407 -19.09 -2.29 5.09
C SER A 407 -18.78 -2.00 6.55
N SER A 408 -19.80 -2.00 7.41
CA SER A 408 -19.65 -1.74 8.85
C SER A 408 -18.75 -2.77 9.52
N LEU A 409 -18.96 -4.06 9.25
CA LEU A 409 -18.15 -5.13 9.82
C LEU A 409 -16.70 -5.04 9.37
N LEU A 410 -16.46 -4.78 8.08
CA LEU A 410 -15.11 -4.64 7.56
C LEU A 410 -14.39 -3.41 8.15
N VAL A 411 -15.06 -2.25 8.18
CA VAL A 411 -14.53 -1.01 8.75
C VAL A 411 -14.30 -1.14 10.25
N ALA A 412 -15.18 -1.82 10.97
CA ALA A 412 -14.96 -2.14 12.37
C ALA A 412 -13.72 -3.04 12.55
N ALA A 413 -13.53 -4.04 11.68
CA ALA A 413 -12.39 -4.96 11.77
C ALA A 413 -11.04 -4.25 11.56
N TRP A 414 -10.85 -3.55 10.44
CA TRP A 414 -9.58 -2.84 10.20
C TRP A 414 -9.46 -1.55 11.04
N GLY A 415 -10.59 -0.90 11.34
CA GLY A 415 -10.64 0.30 12.17
C GLY A 415 -10.34 0.04 13.64
N TRP A 416 -10.73 -1.13 14.18
CA TRP A 416 -10.29 -1.57 15.50
C TRP A 416 -8.77 -1.63 15.58
N PHE A 417 -8.14 -2.30 14.62
CA PHE A 417 -6.69 -2.32 14.54
C PHE A 417 -6.16 -0.88 14.45
N LEU A 418 -6.67 -0.03 13.53
CA LEU A 418 -6.22 1.36 13.35
C LEU A 418 -6.19 2.10 14.68
N TYR A 419 -7.30 2.06 15.40
CA TYR A 419 -7.47 2.75 16.67
C TYR A 419 -6.49 2.22 17.73
N GLN A 420 -6.27 0.90 17.81
CA GLN A 420 -5.25 0.32 18.68
C GLN A 420 -3.83 0.75 18.28
N GLY A 421 -3.53 0.89 16.98
CA GLY A 421 -2.25 1.41 16.49
C GLY A 421 -1.98 2.87 16.87
N VAL A 422 -3.04 3.67 17.02
CA VAL A 422 -2.96 5.05 17.54
C VAL A 422 -2.82 5.07 19.06
N LEU A 423 -3.52 4.17 19.78
CA LEU A 423 -3.49 4.14 21.25
C LEU A 423 -2.21 3.56 21.85
N ASP A 424 -1.64 2.52 21.24
CA ASP A 424 -0.40 1.89 21.70
C ASP A 424 0.69 1.99 20.62
N PRO A 425 1.49 3.07 20.63
CA PRO A 425 2.57 3.26 19.67
C PRO A 425 3.66 2.17 19.71
N LEU A 426 3.80 1.48 20.84
CA LEU A 426 4.87 0.49 21.09
C LEU A 426 4.42 -0.96 20.90
N GLY A 427 3.12 -1.24 20.99
CA GLY A 427 2.55 -2.61 20.91
C GLY A 427 1.34 -2.80 19.99
N GLY A 428 0.72 -1.75 19.45
CA GLY A 428 -0.43 -1.85 18.53
C GLY A 428 -0.02 -2.27 17.10
N ILE A 429 -0.73 -1.81 16.06
CA ILE A 429 -0.37 -2.09 14.63
C ILE A 429 1.08 -1.72 14.28
N ASN A 430 1.73 -0.81 15.00
CA ASN A 430 3.13 -0.48 14.69
C ASN A 430 4.05 -1.70 14.72
N SER A 431 3.67 -2.76 15.45
CA SER A 431 4.31 -4.08 15.45
C SER A 431 3.96 -4.96 14.23
N LEU A 432 2.74 -4.80 13.67
CA LEU A 432 2.28 -5.40 12.42
C LEU A 432 2.88 -4.75 11.16
N TRP A 433 3.46 -3.54 11.26
CA TRP A 433 4.16 -2.89 10.14
C TRP A 433 5.20 -3.80 9.48
N PRO A 434 6.10 -4.45 10.25
CA PRO A 434 6.97 -5.53 9.78
C PRO A 434 6.30 -6.65 8.96
N LEU A 435 5.01 -6.93 9.19
CA LEU A 435 4.25 -7.98 8.50
C LEU A 435 3.55 -7.49 7.23
N PHE A 436 3.37 -6.18 7.08
CA PHE A 436 2.68 -5.57 5.94
C PHE A 436 3.25 -6.06 4.60
N GLY A 437 4.57 -5.91 4.43
CA GLY A 437 5.27 -6.30 3.21
C GLY A 437 5.17 -7.80 2.93
N LEU A 438 5.35 -8.61 3.96
CA LEU A 438 5.22 -10.07 3.89
C LEU A 438 3.82 -10.49 3.43
N ALA A 439 2.78 -9.98 4.10
CA ALA A 439 1.41 -10.37 3.79
C ALA A 439 0.97 -9.87 2.41
N ASN A 440 1.36 -8.66 2.01
CA ASN A 440 1.08 -8.16 0.67
C ASN A 440 1.71 -9.04 -0.41
N GLN A 441 2.92 -9.54 -0.19
CA GLN A 441 3.54 -10.47 -1.13
C GLN A 441 2.91 -11.86 -1.11
N LEU A 442 2.44 -12.34 0.04
CA LEU A 442 1.68 -13.59 0.13
C LEU A 442 0.40 -13.57 -0.71
N LEU A 443 -0.26 -12.42 -0.85
CA LEU A 443 -1.37 -12.26 -1.81
C LEU A 443 -0.92 -12.45 -3.27
N SER A 444 0.27 -11.97 -3.63
CA SER A 444 0.81 -12.16 -4.98
C SER A 444 1.06 -13.64 -5.29
N VAL A 445 1.45 -14.42 -4.28
CA VAL A 445 1.58 -15.88 -4.39
C VAL A 445 0.23 -16.53 -4.71
N ILE A 446 -0.85 -16.16 -4.01
CA ILE A 446 -2.20 -16.66 -4.29
C ILE A 446 -2.65 -16.26 -5.71
N ALA A 447 -2.37 -15.02 -6.12
CA ALA A 447 -2.69 -14.53 -7.45
C ALA A 447 -1.96 -15.28 -8.58
N LEU A 448 -0.65 -15.53 -8.40
CA LEU A 448 0.16 -16.28 -9.36
C LEU A 448 -0.23 -17.76 -9.39
N CYS A 449 -0.68 -18.34 -8.27
CA CYS A 449 -1.29 -19.66 -8.24
C CYS A 449 -2.56 -19.72 -9.09
N LEU A 450 -3.47 -18.76 -8.92
CA LEU A 450 -4.67 -18.67 -9.76
C LEU A 450 -4.30 -18.53 -11.24
N GLY A 451 -3.38 -17.62 -11.56
CA GLY A 451 -2.92 -17.40 -12.94
C GLY A 451 -2.36 -18.66 -13.58
N THR A 452 -1.55 -19.41 -12.84
CA THR A 452 -1.00 -20.71 -13.27
C THR A 452 -2.11 -21.72 -13.55
N THR A 453 -3.08 -21.86 -12.64
CA THR A 453 -4.23 -22.76 -12.83
C THR A 453 -5.02 -22.40 -14.09
N VAL A 454 -5.32 -21.11 -14.29
CA VAL A 454 -6.09 -20.64 -15.45
C VAL A 454 -5.34 -20.93 -16.76
N LEU A 455 -4.02 -20.67 -16.83
CA LEU A 455 -3.22 -20.96 -18.02
C LEU A 455 -3.19 -22.45 -18.37
N ILE A 456 -3.05 -23.32 -17.36
CA ILE A 456 -3.10 -24.79 -17.56
C ILE A 456 -4.45 -25.19 -18.13
N LYS A 457 -5.55 -24.73 -17.52
CA LYS A 457 -6.91 -25.06 -17.96
C LYS A 457 -7.26 -24.49 -19.35
N MET A 458 -6.66 -23.38 -19.76
CA MET A 458 -6.82 -22.84 -21.12
C MET A 458 -6.04 -23.62 -22.19
N GLY A 459 -5.36 -24.71 -21.83
CA GLY A 459 -4.48 -25.45 -22.74
C GLY A 459 -3.23 -24.64 -23.14
N LYS A 460 -2.86 -23.62 -22.35
CA LYS A 460 -1.72 -22.73 -22.62
C LYS A 460 -0.48 -23.14 -21.83
N VAL A 461 -0.28 -24.45 -21.62
CA VAL A 461 0.80 -25.03 -20.82
C VAL A 461 2.19 -24.51 -21.23
N ARG A 462 2.42 -24.30 -22.54
CA ARG A 462 3.68 -23.74 -23.07
C ARG A 462 4.04 -22.35 -22.51
N TYR A 463 3.07 -21.61 -21.97
CA TYR A 463 3.25 -20.26 -21.43
C TYR A 463 3.21 -20.22 -19.90
N VAL A 464 3.06 -21.37 -19.23
CA VAL A 464 2.93 -21.44 -17.76
C VAL A 464 4.18 -20.93 -17.03
N PHE A 465 5.35 -20.97 -17.67
CA PHE A 465 6.58 -20.40 -17.11
C PHE A 465 6.43 -18.90 -16.75
N VAL A 466 5.56 -18.16 -17.47
CA VAL A 466 5.31 -16.74 -17.24
C VAL A 466 4.75 -16.49 -15.83
N THR A 467 3.95 -17.42 -15.29
CA THR A 467 3.43 -17.31 -13.90
C THR A 467 4.24 -18.12 -12.90
N VAL A 468 4.78 -19.27 -13.28
CA VAL A 468 5.49 -20.17 -12.36
C VAL A 468 6.85 -19.60 -11.94
N VAL A 469 7.60 -18.96 -12.84
CA VAL A 469 8.89 -18.36 -12.50
C VAL A 469 8.74 -17.26 -11.42
N PRO A 470 7.88 -16.23 -11.60
CA PRO A 470 7.65 -15.26 -10.54
C PRO A 470 6.99 -15.91 -9.31
N LEU A 471 6.15 -16.93 -9.46
CA LEU A 471 5.58 -17.64 -8.31
C LEU A 471 6.66 -18.26 -7.42
N CYS A 472 7.60 -19.01 -8.01
CA CYS A 472 8.69 -19.64 -7.28
C CYS A 472 9.57 -18.59 -6.58
N PHE A 473 9.87 -17.49 -7.26
CA PHE A 473 10.62 -16.39 -6.67
C PHE A 473 9.87 -15.75 -5.48
N MET A 474 8.59 -15.43 -5.64
CA MET A 474 7.79 -14.85 -4.57
C MET A 474 7.58 -15.81 -3.40
N CYS A 475 7.51 -17.13 -3.65
CA CYS A 475 7.54 -18.13 -2.59
C CYS A 475 8.88 -18.10 -1.84
N ALA A 476 10.00 -18.10 -2.56
CA ALA A 476 11.32 -18.02 -1.93
C ALA A 476 11.44 -16.76 -1.05
N VAL A 477 11.01 -15.60 -1.55
CA VAL A 477 11.01 -14.33 -0.81
C VAL A 477 10.12 -14.39 0.43
N THR A 478 8.84 -14.76 0.28
CA THR A 478 7.87 -14.69 1.37
C THR A 478 8.15 -15.73 2.46
N PHE A 479 8.46 -16.98 2.10
CA PHE A 479 8.72 -18.02 3.08
C PHE A 479 10.05 -17.80 3.81
N SER A 480 11.10 -17.35 3.12
CA SER A 480 12.36 -17.00 3.81
C SER A 480 12.19 -15.77 4.71
N ALA A 481 11.50 -14.72 4.25
CA ALA A 481 11.27 -13.51 5.05
C ALA A 481 10.44 -13.82 6.30
N GLY A 482 9.38 -14.59 6.13
CA GLY A 482 8.52 -15.04 7.21
C GLY A 482 9.26 -15.92 8.21
N TYR A 483 10.09 -16.86 7.73
CA TYR A 483 10.94 -17.68 8.60
C TYR A 483 11.90 -16.83 9.43
N MET A 484 12.62 -15.88 8.79
CA MET A 484 13.55 -14.99 9.48
C MET A 484 12.83 -14.08 10.49
N LYS A 485 11.65 -13.54 10.13
CA LYS A 485 10.85 -12.72 11.04
C LYS A 485 10.35 -13.48 12.25
N ILE A 486 10.05 -14.78 12.13
CA ILE A 486 9.56 -15.57 13.27
C ILE A 486 10.73 -16.08 14.12
N PHE A 487 11.74 -16.69 13.48
CA PHE A 487 12.74 -17.54 14.14
C PHE A 487 14.16 -16.97 14.18
N SER A 488 14.43 -15.78 13.65
CA SER A 488 15.79 -15.23 13.70
C SER A 488 16.30 -15.11 15.15
N PRO A 489 17.55 -15.51 15.43
CA PRO A 489 18.15 -15.34 16.74
C PRO A 489 18.42 -13.87 17.09
N ASP A 490 18.52 -12.98 16.11
CA ASP A 490 18.65 -11.53 16.34
C ASP A 490 17.33 -10.97 16.88
N PRO A 491 17.30 -10.44 18.13
CA PRO A 491 16.11 -9.88 18.73
C PRO A 491 15.52 -8.67 18.00
N LYS A 492 16.29 -8.00 17.13
CA LYS A 492 15.77 -6.90 16.30
C LYS A 492 14.99 -7.39 15.09
N LEU A 493 15.19 -8.65 14.71
CA LEU A 493 14.62 -9.26 13.51
C LEU A 493 13.55 -10.29 13.84
N GLY A 494 13.84 -11.20 14.78
CA GLY A 494 13.01 -12.34 15.14
C GLY A 494 12.00 -11.98 16.22
N PHE A 495 10.73 -12.24 15.96
CA PHE A 495 9.65 -11.97 16.90
C PHE A 495 9.77 -12.79 18.19
N LEU A 496 10.14 -14.06 18.09
CA LEU A 496 10.29 -14.92 19.27
C LEU A 496 11.51 -14.52 20.11
N SER A 497 12.66 -14.28 19.47
CA SER A 497 13.89 -13.86 20.17
C SER A 497 13.76 -12.47 20.81
N GLY A 498 13.09 -11.53 20.14
CA GLY A 498 12.77 -10.22 20.70
C GLY A 498 11.79 -10.28 21.86
N ALA A 499 10.75 -11.12 21.79
CA ALA A 499 9.86 -11.36 22.93
C ALA A 499 10.63 -11.91 24.14
N ASP A 500 11.53 -12.87 23.92
CA ASP A 500 12.33 -13.46 24.99
C ASP A 500 13.37 -12.48 25.56
N GLN A 501 13.90 -11.56 24.75
CA GLN A 501 14.74 -10.47 25.25
C GLN A 501 13.92 -9.50 26.13
N LEU A 502 12.73 -9.10 25.69
CA LEU A 502 11.84 -8.21 26.45
C LEU A 502 11.42 -8.85 27.78
N MET A 503 11.11 -10.15 27.79
CA MET A 503 10.78 -10.90 29.01
C MET A 503 11.99 -10.99 29.96
N ARG A 504 13.20 -11.23 29.44
CA ARG A 504 14.42 -11.22 30.25
C ARG A 504 14.70 -9.84 30.85
N ALA A 505 14.53 -8.78 30.08
CA ALA A 505 14.68 -7.41 30.56
C ALA A 505 13.64 -7.07 31.65
N ALA A 506 12.39 -7.52 31.47
CA ALA A 506 11.33 -7.35 32.45
C ALA A 506 11.63 -8.08 33.77
N ALA A 507 12.26 -9.26 33.71
CA ALA A 507 12.65 -10.04 34.88
C ALA A 507 13.91 -9.50 35.58
N ALA A 508 14.86 -8.94 34.82
CA ALA A 508 16.14 -8.45 35.35
C ALA A 508 16.02 -7.14 36.15
N ALA A 509 15.05 -6.27 35.80
CA ALA A 509 14.84 -4.99 36.47
C ALA A 509 13.33 -4.75 36.72
N PRO A 510 12.73 -5.42 37.72
CA PRO A 510 11.33 -5.23 38.06
C PRO A 510 11.08 -3.80 38.55
N GLY A 511 10.17 -3.08 37.90
CA GLY A 511 9.83 -1.69 38.20
C GLY A 511 8.61 -1.21 37.41
N PRO A 512 8.32 0.11 37.42
CA PRO A 512 7.12 0.68 36.77
C PRO A 512 7.01 0.36 35.26
N GLY A 513 8.13 0.07 34.59
CA GLY A 513 8.18 -0.28 33.16
C GLY A 513 7.94 -1.77 32.84
N THR A 514 7.96 -2.66 33.83
CA THR A 514 7.88 -4.12 33.64
C THR A 514 6.61 -4.54 32.92
N GLY A 515 5.46 -3.96 33.29
CA GLY A 515 4.18 -4.27 32.64
C GLY A 515 4.17 -3.91 31.14
N SER A 516 4.87 -2.85 30.75
CA SER A 516 5.00 -2.44 29.34
C SER A 516 5.86 -3.43 28.55
N LEU A 517 6.98 -3.87 29.13
CA LEU A 517 7.88 -4.86 28.52
C LEU A 517 7.19 -6.22 28.33
N VAL A 518 6.45 -6.69 29.34
CA VAL A 518 5.67 -7.95 29.24
C VAL A 518 4.58 -7.82 28.18
N ARG A 519 3.88 -6.69 28.13
CA ARG A 519 2.87 -6.45 27.08
C ARG A 519 3.49 -6.48 25.69
N GLN A 520 4.62 -5.79 25.47
CA GLN A 520 5.33 -5.78 24.20
C GLN A 520 5.82 -7.19 23.80
N ALA A 521 6.32 -7.98 24.75
CA ALA A 521 6.68 -9.38 24.49
C ALA A 521 5.46 -10.20 24.05
N GLY A 522 4.29 -9.97 24.65
CA GLY A 522 3.02 -10.59 24.24
C GLY A 522 2.63 -10.22 22.80
N VAL A 523 2.79 -8.95 22.43
CA VAL A 523 2.56 -8.46 21.05
C VAL A 523 3.48 -9.16 20.05
N TRP A 524 4.77 -9.24 20.34
CA TRP A 524 5.73 -9.90 19.45
C TRP A 524 5.41 -11.39 19.26
N ARG A 525 4.97 -12.08 20.31
CA ARG A 525 4.47 -13.46 20.20
C ARG A 525 3.20 -13.57 19.36
N PHE A 526 2.30 -12.59 19.47
CA PHE A 526 1.12 -12.51 18.62
C PHE A 526 1.51 -12.29 17.15
N ASP A 527 2.47 -11.42 16.85
CA ASP A 527 2.97 -11.19 15.49
C ASP A 527 3.60 -12.45 14.90
N ALA A 528 4.37 -13.19 15.69
CA ALA A 528 4.91 -14.49 15.30
C ALA A 528 3.80 -15.48 14.92
N LEU A 529 2.71 -15.51 15.71
CA LEU A 529 1.54 -16.36 15.44
C LEU A 529 0.80 -15.93 14.17
N VAL A 530 0.57 -14.63 13.97
CA VAL A 530 -0.07 -14.08 12.76
C VAL A 530 0.77 -14.40 11.52
N ALA A 531 2.09 -14.17 11.57
CA ALA A 531 3.02 -14.51 10.50
C ALA A 531 2.98 -16.00 10.18
N GLY A 532 3.09 -16.86 11.20
CA GLY A 532 3.02 -18.31 11.04
C GLY A 532 1.70 -18.78 10.44
N ALA A 533 0.59 -18.20 10.87
CA ALA A 533 -0.74 -18.49 10.33
C ALA A 533 -0.85 -18.12 8.85
N PHE A 534 -0.37 -16.93 8.44
CA PHE A 534 -0.38 -16.54 7.02
C PHE A 534 0.50 -17.45 6.16
N LEU A 535 1.70 -17.80 6.62
CA LEU A 535 2.58 -18.73 5.90
C LEU A 535 1.94 -20.11 5.77
N ALA A 536 1.35 -20.64 6.85
CA ALA A 536 0.68 -21.94 6.85
C ALA A 536 -0.51 -21.97 5.90
N LEU A 537 -1.38 -20.96 5.95
CA LEU A 537 -2.53 -20.85 5.07
C LEU A 537 -2.13 -20.80 3.59
N VAL A 538 -1.11 -20.02 3.25
CA VAL A 538 -0.62 -19.91 1.87
C VAL A 538 0.12 -21.17 1.43
N ALA A 539 0.86 -21.85 2.31
CA ALA A 539 1.47 -23.14 2.04
C ALA A 539 0.41 -24.20 1.70
N LEU A 540 -0.70 -24.23 2.43
CA LEU A 540 -1.82 -25.14 2.15
C LEU A 540 -2.46 -24.82 0.79
N ILE A 541 -2.63 -23.54 0.45
CA ILE A 541 -3.13 -23.12 -0.86
C ILE A 541 -2.17 -23.58 -1.96
N LEU A 542 -0.86 -23.33 -1.81
CA LEU A 542 0.18 -23.76 -2.74
C LEU A 542 0.17 -25.27 -2.96
N GLY A 543 0.14 -26.06 -1.89
CA GLY A 543 0.08 -27.52 -1.97
C GLY A 543 -1.18 -28.01 -2.69
N GLY A 544 -2.33 -27.39 -2.39
CA GLY A 544 -3.59 -27.67 -3.08
C GLY A 544 -3.55 -27.34 -4.57
N CYS A 545 -2.94 -26.21 -4.95
CA CYS A 545 -2.75 -25.83 -6.34
C CYS A 545 -1.80 -26.79 -7.07
N ALA A 546 -0.65 -27.12 -6.47
CA ALA A 546 0.33 -28.03 -7.05
C ALA A 546 -0.26 -29.42 -7.31
N LEU A 547 -1.03 -29.97 -6.35
CA LEU A 547 -1.73 -31.24 -6.51
C LEU A 547 -2.74 -31.17 -7.67
N GLN A 548 -3.47 -30.07 -7.80
CA GLN A 548 -4.42 -29.89 -8.88
C GLN A 548 -3.72 -29.77 -10.25
N TRP A 549 -2.65 -28.99 -10.35
CA TRP A 549 -1.86 -28.88 -11.58
C TRP A 549 -1.34 -30.23 -12.03
N TRP A 550 -0.82 -31.03 -11.10
CA TRP A 550 -0.37 -32.39 -11.37
C TRP A 550 -1.49 -33.28 -11.90
N ARG A 551 -2.69 -33.23 -11.30
CA ARG A 551 -3.86 -33.99 -11.77
C ARG A 551 -4.34 -33.59 -13.16
N LEU A 552 -4.38 -32.28 -13.43
CA LEU A 552 -4.76 -31.72 -14.73
C LEU A 552 -3.76 -32.09 -15.83
N LEU A 553 -2.47 -31.99 -15.54
CA LEU A 553 -1.40 -32.34 -16.50
C LEU A 553 -1.32 -33.84 -16.79
N ARG A 554 -1.68 -34.69 -15.82
CA ARG A 554 -1.80 -36.15 -16.02
C ARG A 554 -3.12 -36.58 -16.68
N GLY A 555 -4.05 -35.66 -16.93
CA GLY A 555 -5.36 -35.99 -17.49
C GLY A 555 -6.30 -36.75 -16.54
N THR A 556 -5.97 -36.84 -15.25
CA THR A 556 -6.78 -37.55 -14.23
C THR A 556 -8.02 -36.77 -13.80
N GLN A 557 -8.12 -35.49 -14.17
CA GLN A 557 -9.25 -34.62 -13.85
C GLN A 557 -9.67 -33.87 -15.12
N PRO A 558 -10.98 -33.77 -15.41
CA PRO A 558 -11.47 -33.01 -16.57
C PRO A 558 -11.15 -31.51 -16.42
N ILE A 559 -10.79 -30.89 -17.54
CA ILE A 559 -10.56 -29.46 -17.61
C ILE A 559 -11.92 -28.75 -17.71
N VAL A 560 -12.29 -28.03 -16.66
CA VAL A 560 -13.49 -27.19 -16.62
C VAL A 560 -13.07 -25.75 -16.32
N LEU A 561 -13.37 -24.83 -17.25
CA LEU A 561 -13.18 -23.39 -17.12
C LEU A 561 -14.53 -22.72 -16.88
N HIS A 562 -14.61 -21.88 -15.85
CA HIS A 562 -15.84 -21.16 -15.51
C HIS A 562 -15.87 -19.76 -16.15
N GLU A 563 -15.65 -19.67 -17.46
CA GLU A 563 -15.76 -18.40 -18.19
C GLU A 563 -17.22 -18.00 -18.42
N SER A 564 -17.50 -16.70 -18.35
CA SER A 564 -18.79 -16.14 -18.77
C SER A 564 -18.91 -16.13 -20.28
N GLU A 565 -20.15 -16.19 -20.77
CA GLU A 565 -20.45 -16.04 -22.19
C GLU A 565 -19.85 -14.76 -22.79
N PHE A 566 -19.30 -14.87 -23.99
CA PHE A 566 -18.71 -13.75 -24.70
C PHE A 566 -19.78 -12.74 -25.12
N VAL A 567 -19.61 -11.49 -24.68
CA VAL A 567 -20.47 -10.38 -25.08
C VAL A 567 -19.71 -9.52 -26.09
N ARG A 568 -20.22 -9.41 -27.32
CA ARG A 568 -19.68 -8.47 -28.31
C ARG A 568 -19.95 -7.05 -27.82
N VAL A 569 -18.92 -6.20 -27.82
CA VAL A 569 -19.10 -4.75 -27.66
C VAL A 569 -20.03 -4.30 -28.79
N ALA A 570 -21.24 -3.85 -28.44
CA ALA A 570 -22.14 -3.28 -29.43
C ALA A 570 -21.38 -2.15 -30.14
N ALA A 571 -21.37 -2.13 -31.48
CA ALA A 571 -20.90 -0.96 -32.21
C ALA A 571 -21.67 0.22 -31.63
N ALA A 572 -20.97 1.20 -31.05
CA ALA A 572 -21.58 2.37 -30.46
C ALA A 572 -22.59 2.91 -31.48
N GLY A 573 -23.88 2.76 -31.17
CA GLY A 573 -24.92 3.27 -32.02
C GLY A 573 -24.65 4.76 -32.20
N THR A 574 -24.64 5.21 -33.44
CA THR A 574 -24.86 6.60 -33.80
C THR A 574 -26.23 7.02 -33.27
N GLY A 575 -26.29 7.30 -31.97
CA GLY A 575 -27.46 7.78 -31.27
C GLY A 575 -27.19 9.21 -30.89
N ALA A 576 -27.79 10.13 -31.63
CA ALA A 576 -27.96 11.53 -31.24
C ALA A 576 -28.60 11.60 -29.84
N GLY A 577 -28.10 12.52 -29.02
CA GLY A 577 -28.59 12.83 -27.67
C GLY A 577 -27.67 13.80 -26.98
#